data_AF-A0A3M0Z4A5-F1
#
_entry.id   AF-A0A3M0Z4A5-F1
#
_cell.length_a   1.000
_cell.length_b   1.000
_cell.length_c   1.000
_cell.angle_alpha   90.00
_cell.angle_beta   90.00
_cell.angle_gamma   90.00
#
_symmetry.space_group_name_H-M   'P 1'
#
loop_
_entity.id
_entity.type
_entity.pdbx_description
1 polymer ?
#
loop_
_entity_poly.entity_id
_entity_poly.type
_entity_poly.pdbx_seq_one_letter_code
_entity_poly.pdbx_strand_id
1 'polypeptide(L)'
;MAFHDSPRNTFVMCRLNEPLPPDPLAHFNRYLLPPLDQADEEIKMGWSGYNHFLDLPLEPANGMVGRYPYMHLTTMIKQIPSGLLKSYVRAREMVYLRERNAKVIPREEKKRIKGEVKAELLSIVPPTVRGFPFLIDVDNDIIYFGGSTAKQVDYFTKLFYETTGRAPTPLSPDNLIEHYFDIHIADLPAIQFTKDPVQRSEERTPGRDFTTWLWFYITKKGGLINLPELGEFMFEVDGPLTFAGEGPGSMETVARKGAPTLSPEAKTALLVGKKLKTLG
;
A
#
# COMPACT_ATOMS: atom_id res chain seq x y z
N MET A 1 -10.97 22.58 3.20
CA MET A 1 -9.66 22.76 2.52
C MET A 1 -9.12 21.36 2.30
N ALA A 2 -9.37 20.79 1.11
CA ALA A 2 -9.04 19.42 0.78
C ALA A 2 -7.52 19.27 0.62
N PHE A 3 -6.94 18.24 1.21
CA PHE A 3 -5.58 17.81 0.87
C PHE A 3 -5.59 17.39 -0.60
N HIS A 4 -5.14 18.28 -1.48
CA HIS A 4 -4.74 17.95 -2.85
C HIS A 4 -3.43 17.14 -2.79
N ASP A 5 -3.51 15.91 -2.30
CA ASP A 5 -2.59 14.86 -2.74
C ASP A 5 -3.28 14.27 -3.98
N SER A 6 -2.59 14.23 -5.14
CA SER A 6 -3.08 13.49 -6.31
C SER A 6 -3.67 12.16 -5.83
N PRO A 7 -4.86 11.74 -6.29
CA PRO A 7 -5.49 10.57 -5.72
C PRO A 7 -4.54 9.40 -5.97
N ARG A 8 -3.95 8.91 -4.87
CA ARG A 8 -3.27 7.62 -4.87
C ARG A 8 -4.40 6.62 -5.04
N ASN A 9 -4.70 6.29 -6.29
CA ASN A 9 -5.72 5.32 -6.70
C ASN A 9 -5.26 3.88 -6.40
N THR A 10 -4.63 3.66 -5.25
CA THR A 10 -4.21 2.34 -4.78
C THR A 10 -4.93 2.04 -3.50
N PHE A 11 -5.75 1.00 -3.54
CA PHE A 11 -6.41 0.43 -2.39
C PHE A 11 -6.19 -1.09 -2.39
N VAL A 12 -6.36 -1.68 -1.22
CA VAL A 12 -6.50 -3.11 -1.04
C VAL A 12 -7.95 -3.38 -0.67
N MET A 13 -8.56 -4.36 -1.32
CA MET A 13 -9.85 -4.88 -0.89
C MET A 13 -9.61 -5.95 0.16
N CYS A 14 -10.34 -5.90 1.25
CA CYS A 14 -10.38 -6.97 2.24
C CYS A 14 -11.80 -7.49 2.36
N ARG A 15 -11.96 -8.81 2.46
CA ARG A 15 -13.23 -9.43 2.81
C ARG A 15 -13.47 -9.29 4.30
N LEU A 16 -14.68 -8.89 4.65
CA LEU A 16 -15.19 -8.94 6.00
C LEU A 16 -15.77 -10.35 6.22
N ASN A 17 -15.06 -11.19 6.96
CA ASN A 17 -15.46 -12.60 7.12
C ASN A 17 -16.71 -12.79 8.00
N GLU A 18 -17.06 -11.78 8.79
CA GLU A 18 -18.18 -11.79 9.73
C GLU A 18 -18.78 -10.39 9.82
N PRO A 19 -20.12 -10.25 9.90
CA PRO A 19 -20.76 -8.93 9.96
C PRO A 19 -20.22 -8.05 11.07
N LEU A 20 -20.18 -6.73 10.83
CA LEU A 20 -19.79 -5.77 11.87
C LEU A 20 -20.64 -5.93 13.14
N PRO A 21 -20.07 -5.67 14.32
CA PRO A 21 -20.88 -5.58 15.52
C PRO A 21 -21.92 -4.45 15.39
N PRO A 22 -23.08 -4.55 16.09
CA PRO A 22 -24.03 -3.46 16.19
C PRO A 22 -23.37 -2.18 16.69
N ASP A 23 -23.84 -1.03 16.20
CA ASP A 23 -23.26 0.30 16.52
C ASP A 23 -21.73 0.37 16.27
N PRO A 24 -21.30 0.25 15.00
CA PRO A 24 -19.88 0.22 14.68
C PRO A 24 -19.13 1.47 15.17
N LEU A 25 -19.76 2.65 15.16
CA LEU A 25 -19.12 3.89 15.62
C LEU A 25 -18.77 3.85 17.11
N ALA A 26 -19.60 3.23 17.97
CA ALA A 26 -19.24 3.04 19.37
C ALA A 26 -17.99 2.19 19.53
N HIS A 27 -17.83 1.14 18.71
CA HIS A 27 -16.61 0.33 18.70
C HIS A 27 -15.39 1.15 18.27
N PHE A 28 -15.48 1.88 17.17
CA PHE A 28 -14.39 2.71 16.64
C PHE A 28 -14.00 3.85 17.59
N ASN A 29 -14.94 4.46 18.30
CA ASN A 29 -14.66 5.50 19.30
C ASN A 29 -13.82 5.03 20.49
N ARG A 30 -13.68 3.72 20.74
CA ARG A 30 -12.78 3.20 21.79
C ARG A 30 -11.30 3.20 21.40
N TYR A 31 -11.02 3.34 20.10
CA TYR A 31 -9.67 3.20 19.52
C TYR A 31 -9.31 4.43 18.65
N LEU A 32 -9.76 5.62 19.06
CA LEU A 32 -9.45 6.87 18.36
C LEU A 32 -7.95 7.14 18.34
N LEU A 33 -7.52 7.94 17.37
CA LEU A 33 -6.15 8.46 17.34
C LEU A 33 -5.84 9.16 18.68
N PRO A 34 -4.74 8.78 19.37
CA PRO A 34 -4.36 9.46 20.59
C PRO A 34 -4.00 10.95 20.33
N PRO A 35 -4.07 11.81 21.36
CA PRO A 35 -3.66 13.20 21.25
C PRO A 35 -2.23 13.38 20.70
N LEU A 36 -2.03 14.44 19.90
CA LEU A 36 -0.76 14.67 19.18
C LEU A 36 0.44 14.89 20.11
N ASP A 37 0.21 15.38 21.33
CA ASP A 37 1.25 15.60 22.34
C ASP A 37 1.83 14.28 22.89
N GLN A 38 1.09 13.17 22.74
CA GLN A 38 1.57 11.84 23.05
C GLN A 38 2.46 11.25 21.96
N ALA A 39 2.66 11.91 20.81
CA ALA A 39 3.53 11.38 19.77
C ALA A 39 5.00 11.31 20.21
N ASP A 40 5.65 10.19 19.91
CA ASP A 40 7.05 9.91 20.19
C ASP A 40 7.69 9.20 18.97
N GLU A 41 8.87 8.60 19.15
CA GLU A 41 9.58 7.92 18.05
C GLU A 41 8.91 6.61 17.61
N GLU A 42 7.92 6.09 18.36
CA GLU A 42 7.16 4.91 17.99
C GLU A 42 5.89 5.29 17.20
N ILE A 43 5.47 4.41 16.29
CA ILE A 43 4.25 4.63 15.53
C ILE A 43 3.07 4.41 16.46
N LYS A 44 2.30 5.47 16.70
CA LYS A 44 0.98 5.41 17.32
C LYS A 44 -0.07 5.44 16.23
N MET A 45 -1.19 4.77 16.45
CA MET A 45 -2.26 4.71 15.47
C MET A 45 -3.64 4.65 16.14
N GLY A 46 -4.65 5.06 15.40
CA GLY A 46 -6.05 5.02 15.82
C GLY A 46 -6.97 5.51 14.71
N TRP A 47 -8.27 5.47 14.99
CA TRP A 47 -9.30 5.92 14.04
C TRP A 47 -9.49 7.43 14.08
N SER A 48 -9.82 8.01 12.92
CA SER A 48 -10.25 9.41 12.82
C SER A 48 -11.32 9.57 11.73
N GLY A 49 -12.10 10.64 11.82
CA GLY A 49 -13.13 10.95 10.84
C GLY A 49 -12.58 11.19 9.43
N TYR A 50 -13.47 11.30 8.45
CA TYR A 50 -13.08 11.41 7.06
C TYR A 50 -12.65 12.82 6.62
N ASN A 51 -12.95 13.89 7.37
CA ASN A 51 -12.58 15.25 6.94
C ASN A 51 -11.11 15.60 7.24
N HIS A 52 -10.64 15.30 8.46
CA HIS A 52 -9.26 15.50 8.88
C HIS A 52 -8.90 14.61 10.09
N PHE A 53 -7.63 14.45 10.41
CA PHE A 53 -7.19 13.55 11.50
C PHE A 53 -7.63 13.97 12.91
N LEU A 54 -8.04 15.23 13.11
CA LEU A 54 -8.63 15.72 14.37
C LEU A 54 -10.17 15.67 14.39
N ASP A 55 -10.78 15.01 13.41
CA ASP A 55 -12.23 14.94 13.25
C ASP A 55 -12.77 13.86 14.19
N LEU A 56 -12.83 14.23 15.47
CA LEU A 56 -13.03 13.38 16.63
C LEU A 56 -13.95 14.09 17.64
N PRO A 57 -14.82 13.37 18.38
CA PRO A 57 -15.09 11.93 18.28
C PRO A 57 -15.78 11.54 16.96
N LEU A 58 -15.93 10.23 16.72
CA LEU A 58 -16.62 9.74 15.54
C LEU A 58 -18.14 9.78 15.76
N GLU A 59 -18.83 10.42 14.84
CA GLU A 59 -20.27 10.60 14.75
C GLU A 59 -20.73 10.22 13.34
N PRO A 60 -22.04 10.00 13.11
CA PRO A 60 -22.54 9.74 11.75
C PRO A 60 -22.13 10.81 10.73
N ALA A 61 -21.97 12.07 11.16
CA ALA A 61 -21.58 13.17 10.28
C ALA A 61 -20.12 13.06 9.77
N ASN A 62 -19.22 12.38 10.48
CA ASN A 62 -17.79 12.33 10.16
C ASN A 62 -17.17 10.92 10.09
N GLY A 63 -17.92 9.89 10.45
CA GLY A 63 -17.51 8.48 10.38
C GLY A 63 -18.33 7.64 9.41
N MET A 64 -19.33 8.24 8.74
CA MET A 64 -20.22 7.56 7.81
C MET A 64 -20.41 8.36 6.52
N VAL A 65 -20.64 7.65 5.41
CA VAL A 65 -21.18 8.18 4.16
C VAL A 65 -22.42 7.38 3.81
N GLY A 66 -23.59 8.00 3.95
CA GLY A 66 -24.86 7.29 3.90
C GLY A 66 -24.93 6.24 5.00
N ARG A 67 -25.09 4.96 4.63
CA ARG A 67 -25.10 3.82 5.57
C ARG A 67 -23.73 3.19 5.81
N TYR A 68 -22.70 3.63 5.09
CA TYR A 68 -21.41 2.95 5.05
C TYR A 68 -20.41 3.65 5.98
N PRO A 69 -19.75 2.92 6.90
CA PRO A 69 -18.62 3.44 7.65
C PRO A 69 -17.51 3.90 6.70
N TYR A 70 -17.13 5.19 6.82
CA TYR A 70 -16.08 5.81 6.03
C TYR A 70 -15.22 6.69 6.93
N MET A 71 -13.98 6.29 7.15
CA MET A 71 -13.08 6.92 8.12
C MET A 71 -11.62 6.67 7.71
N HIS A 72 -10.66 7.08 8.54
CA HIS A 72 -9.24 6.83 8.31
C HIS A 72 -8.65 5.94 9.40
N LEU A 73 -7.77 5.02 9.01
CA LEU A 73 -6.68 4.58 9.87
C LEU A 73 -5.65 5.70 9.89
N THR A 74 -5.43 6.33 11.04
CA THR A 74 -4.45 7.40 11.17
C THR A 74 -3.26 6.95 11.98
N THR A 75 -2.06 7.27 11.50
CA THR A 75 -0.78 6.98 12.15
C THR A 75 -0.08 8.29 12.50
N MET A 76 0.63 8.32 13.62
CA MET A 76 1.48 9.45 14.02
C MET A 76 2.83 8.97 14.56
N ILE A 77 3.88 9.71 14.24
CA ILE A 77 5.26 9.46 14.69
C ILE A 77 6.06 10.77 14.71
N LYS A 78 6.90 10.96 15.73
CA LYS A 78 7.97 11.96 15.73
C LYS A 78 9.20 11.37 15.08
N GLN A 79 9.45 11.79 13.84
CA GLN A 79 10.59 11.34 13.07
C GLN A 79 11.46 12.54 12.69
N ILE A 80 12.71 12.56 13.17
CA ILE A 80 13.67 13.59 12.78
C ILE A 80 14.12 13.33 11.33
N PRO A 81 13.98 14.30 10.40
CA PRO A 81 14.50 14.15 9.05
C PRO A 81 16.02 13.91 9.07
N SER A 82 16.48 12.87 8.36
CA SER A 82 17.89 12.43 8.43
C SER A 82 18.88 13.51 7.98
N GLY A 83 18.51 14.34 7.00
CA GLY A 83 19.29 15.49 6.56
C GLY A 83 19.43 16.55 7.65
N LEU A 84 18.35 16.84 8.37
CA LEU A 84 18.35 17.81 9.47
C LEU A 84 19.25 17.35 10.62
N LEU A 85 19.10 16.09 11.04
CA LEU A 85 19.95 15.49 12.07
C LEU A 85 21.44 15.58 11.70
N LYS A 86 21.79 15.23 10.46
CA LYS A 86 23.18 15.29 9.98
C LYS A 86 23.75 16.71 10.04
N SER A 87 22.99 17.71 9.61
CA SER A 87 23.42 19.11 9.62
C SER A 87 23.67 19.64 11.03
N TYR A 88 22.77 19.37 11.99
CA TYR A 88 22.94 19.81 13.38
C TYR A 88 24.11 19.10 14.08
N VAL A 89 24.25 17.79 13.87
CA VAL A 89 25.41 17.03 14.37
C VAL A 89 26.69 17.63 13.82
N ARG A 90 26.76 17.89 12.52
CA ARG A 90 27.94 18.48 11.88
C ARG A 90 28.27 19.87 12.43
N ALA A 91 27.26 20.70 12.68
CA ALA A 91 27.45 22.01 13.29
C ALA A 91 28.08 21.93 14.68
N ARG A 92 27.56 21.05 15.56
CA ARG A 92 28.12 20.84 16.90
C ARG A 92 29.52 20.22 16.87
N GLU A 93 29.77 19.27 15.97
CA GLU A 93 31.12 18.70 15.76
C GLU A 93 32.14 19.78 15.36
N MET A 94 31.76 20.74 14.50
CA MET A 94 32.64 21.85 14.11
C MET A 94 32.92 22.81 15.27
N VAL A 95 31.98 23.00 16.20
CA VAL A 95 32.21 23.79 17.42
C VAL A 95 33.19 23.05 18.34
N TYR A 96 32.97 21.76 18.59
CA TYR A 96 33.85 20.92 19.41
C TYR A 96 35.31 20.94 18.92
N LEU A 97 35.53 20.74 17.61
CA LEU A 97 36.88 20.74 17.03
C LEU A 97 37.58 22.10 17.19
N ARG A 98 36.84 23.20 17.02
CA ARG A 98 37.35 24.56 17.20
C ARG A 98 37.73 24.85 18.65
N GLU A 99 36.85 24.54 19.59
CA GLU A 99 37.07 24.82 21.02
C GLU A 99 38.22 24.00 21.61
N ARG A 100 38.40 22.75 21.18
CA ARG A 100 39.47 21.88 21.67
C ARG A 100 40.74 21.91 20.82
N ASN A 101 40.78 22.74 19.78
CA ASN A 101 41.83 22.76 18.76
C ASN A 101 42.21 21.34 18.26
N ALA A 102 41.20 20.47 18.14
CA ALA A 102 41.38 19.07 17.81
C ALA A 102 41.17 18.84 16.31
N LYS A 103 41.89 17.89 15.72
CA LYS A 103 41.69 17.48 14.32
C LYS A 103 40.66 16.36 14.15
N VAL A 104 40.38 15.62 15.22
CA VAL A 104 39.52 14.43 15.21
C VAL A 104 38.66 14.41 16.47
N ILE A 105 37.42 13.95 16.34
CA ILE A 105 36.50 13.73 17.46
C ILE A 105 36.51 12.24 17.84
N PRO A 106 36.78 11.89 19.11
CA PRO A 106 36.69 10.51 19.59
C PRO A 106 35.32 9.88 19.35
N ARG A 107 35.26 8.55 19.19
CA ARG A 107 34.01 7.83 18.87
C ARG A 107 32.92 8.03 19.93
N GLU A 108 33.28 7.94 21.21
CA GLU A 108 32.34 8.17 22.31
C GLU A 108 31.77 9.58 22.28
N GLU A 109 32.60 10.57 21.95
CA GLU A 109 32.18 11.95 21.89
C GLU A 109 31.25 12.23 20.70
N LYS A 110 31.50 11.60 19.54
CA LYS A 110 30.55 11.64 18.41
C LYS A 110 29.20 11.06 18.79
N LYS A 111 29.18 9.96 19.55
CA LYS A 111 27.95 9.33 20.03
C LYS A 111 27.21 10.25 21.00
N ARG A 112 27.93 10.90 21.93
CA ARG A 112 27.38 11.90 22.87
C ARG A 112 26.76 13.09 22.13
N ILE A 113 27.52 13.73 21.23
CA ILE A 113 27.05 14.87 20.42
C ILE A 113 25.78 14.49 19.64
N LYS A 114 25.78 13.33 18.98
CA LYS A 114 24.60 12.85 18.23
C LYS A 114 23.40 12.62 19.14
N GLY A 115 23.61 12.03 20.33
CA GLY A 115 22.54 11.79 21.31
C GLY A 115 21.90 13.09 21.81
N GLU A 116 22.71 14.09 22.15
CA GLU A 116 22.24 15.41 22.59
C GLU A 116 21.46 16.13 21.51
N VAL A 117 22.01 16.18 20.30
CA VAL A 117 21.31 16.78 19.15
C VAL A 117 20.00 16.06 18.88
N LYS A 118 19.97 14.72 18.98
CA LYS A 118 18.73 13.96 18.79
C LYS A 118 17.68 14.33 19.85
N ALA A 119 18.05 14.37 21.13
CA ALA A 119 17.15 14.72 22.21
C ALA A 119 16.60 16.15 22.07
N GLU A 120 17.45 17.10 21.68
CA GLU A 120 17.07 18.48 21.39
C GLU A 120 16.11 18.58 20.19
N LEU A 121 16.41 17.87 19.10
CA LEU A 121 15.55 17.89 17.91
C LEU A 121 14.18 17.21 18.19
N LEU A 122 14.11 16.17 19.01
CA LEU A 122 12.85 15.50 19.36
C LEU A 122 11.88 16.38 20.15
N SER A 123 12.37 17.38 20.90
CA SER A 123 11.50 18.28 21.65
C SER A 123 10.82 19.33 20.76
N ILE A 124 11.44 19.65 19.61
CA ILE A 124 10.95 20.70 18.69
C ILE A 124 10.29 20.15 17.42
N VAL A 125 10.60 18.92 17.01
CA VAL A 125 10.04 18.32 15.80
C VAL A 125 8.56 18.00 16.01
N PRO A 126 7.65 18.54 15.19
CA PRO A 126 6.24 18.18 15.25
C PRO A 126 6.05 16.73 14.77
N PRO A 127 5.02 16.03 15.26
CA PRO A 127 4.70 14.70 14.76
C PRO A 127 4.27 14.74 13.29
N THR A 128 4.69 13.74 12.54
CA THR A 128 4.15 13.46 11.21
C THR A 128 2.90 12.61 11.36
N VAL A 129 1.78 13.08 10.81
CA VAL A 129 0.50 12.36 10.82
C VAL A 129 0.15 11.91 9.41
N ARG A 130 -0.38 10.70 9.27
CA ARG A 130 -0.84 10.16 7.98
C ARG A 130 -2.11 9.35 8.16
N GLY A 131 -3.16 9.74 7.45
CA GLY A 131 -4.42 9.00 7.34
C GLY A 131 -4.45 8.11 6.10
N PHE A 132 -5.03 6.93 6.26
CA PHE A 132 -5.34 6.00 5.18
C PHE A 132 -6.86 5.77 5.17
N PRO A 133 -7.58 6.27 4.15
CA PRO A 133 -9.03 6.17 4.12
C PRO A 133 -9.45 4.71 4.02
N PHE A 134 -10.60 4.36 4.58
CA PHE A 134 -11.27 3.12 4.28
C PHE A 134 -12.78 3.27 4.28
N LEU A 135 -13.42 2.48 3.42
CA LEU A 135 -14.87 2.34 3.31
C LEU A 135 -15.24 0.90 3.63
N ILE A 136 -16.25 0.69 4.47
CA ILE A 136 -16.84 -0.63 4.69
C ILE A 136 -18.15 -0.70 3.92
N ASP A 137 -18.15 -1.47 2.84
CA ASP A 137 -19.34 -1.87 2.11
C ASP A 137 -19.98 -3.08 2.82
N VAL A 138 -20.92 -2.76 3.70
CA VAL A 138 -21.65 -3.75 4.51
C VAL A 138 -22.65 -4.56 3.70
N ASP A 139 -23.01 -4.14 2.49
CA ASP A 139 -23.95 -4.89 1.65
C ASP A 139 -23.22 -6.02 0.89
N ASN A 140 -21.92 -5.86 0.64
CA ASN A 140 -21.08 -6.83 -0.08
C ASN A 140 -19.99 -7.50 0.78
N ASP A 141 -19.93 -7.19 2.08
CA ASP A 141 -18.90 -7.67 3.01
C ASP A 141 -17.46 -7.35 2.53
N ILE A 142 -17.27 -6.15 1.95
CA ILE A 142 -15.97 -5.68 1.45
C ILE A 142 -15.52 -4.42 2.17
N ILE A 143 -14.24 -4.38 2.51
CA ILE A 143 -13.55 -3.18 2.97
C ILE A 143 -12.61 -2.70 1.87
N TYR A 144 -12.75 -1.44 1.48
CA TYR A 144 -11.82 -0.77 0.59
C TYR A 144 -10.85 0.04 1.43
N PHE A 145 -9.59 -0.39 1.56
CA PHE A 145 -8.58 0.28 2.37
C PHE A 145 -7.52 0.96 1.49
N GLY A 146 -7.33 2.27 1.65
CA GLY A 146 -6.41 3.09 0.86
C GLY A 146 -4.92 2.91 1.20
N GLY A 147 -4.56 1.95 2.06
CA GLY A 147 -3.18 1.51 2.25
C GLY A 147 -2.83 0.39 1.27
N SER A 148 -1.63 0.42 0.70
CA SER A 148 -1.19 -0.50 -0.35
C SER A 148 0.03 -1.35 -0.01
N THR A 149 0.75 -1.01 1.07
CA THR A 149 1.89 -1.82 1.52
C THR A 149 1.44 -2.90 2.51
N ALA A 150 2.09 -4.06 2.53
CA ALA A 150 1.82 -5.14 3.49
C ALA A 150 1.79 -4.63 4.94
N LYS A 151 2.77 -3.80 5.32
CA LYS A 151 2.83 -3.18 6.65
C LYS A 151 1.61 -2.31 6.99
N GLN A 152 1.09 -1.55 6.03
CA GLN A 152 -0.13 -0.74 6.24
C GLN A 152 -1.36 -1.63 6.41
N VAL A 153 -1.45 -2.69 5.60
CA VAL A 153 -2.53 -3.68 5.71
C VAL A 153 -2.46 -4.39 7.06
N ASP A 154 -1.28 -4.82 7.51
CA ASP A 154 -1.10 -5.44 8.82
C ASP A 154 -1.53 -4.51 9.98
N TYR A 155 -1.16 -3.23 9.90
CA TYR A 155 -1.62 -2.22 10.87
C TYR A 155 -3.13 -2.07 10.87
N PHE A 156 -3.74 -2.01 9.68
CA PHE A 156 -5.19 -1.93 9.55
C PHE A 156 -5.86 -3.17 10.14
N THR A 157 -5.50 -4.36 9.69
CA THR A 157 -6.10 -5.63 10.13
C THR A 157 -5.97 -5.83 11.63
N LYS A 158 -4.81 -5.50 12.21
CA LYS A 158 -4.58 -5.57 13.65
C LYS A 158 -5.52 -4.64 14.43
N LEU A 159 -5.52 -3.34 14.12
CA LEU A 159 -6.33 -2.37 14.85
C LEU A 159 -7.83 -2.64 14.63
N PHE A 160 -8.22 -3.05 13.42
CA PHE A 160 -9.59 -3.42 13.10
C PHE A 160 -10.08 -4.60 13.92
N TYR A 161 -9.24 -5.63 14.09
CA TYR A 161 -9.54 -6.77 14.96
C TYR A 161 -9.66 -6.34 16.43
N GLU A 162 -8.73 -5.54 16.94
CA GLU A 162 -8.81 -5.01 18.31
C GLU A 162 -10.09 -4.19 18.53
N THR A 163 -10.55 -3.46 17.52
CA THR A 163 -11.71 -2.57 17.59
C THR A 163 -13.05 -3.31 17.53
N THR A 164 -13.16 -4.22 16.57
CA THR A 164 -14.43 -4.85 16.16
C THR A 164 -14.53 -6.33 16.52
N GLY A 165 -13.41 -6.98 16.86
CA GLY A 165 -13.30 -8.42 17.03
C GLY A 165 -13.30 -9.21 15.71
N ARG A 166 -13.29 -8.54 14.55
CA ARG A 166 -13.33 -9.17 13.23
C ARG A 166 -11.96 -9.10 12.55
N ALA A 167 -11.55 -10.19 11.90
CA ALA A 167 -10.29 -10.25 11.17
C ALA A 167 -10.55 -10.16 9.66
N PRO A 168 -10.39 -8.98 9.03
CA PRO A 168 -10.58 -8.85 7.60
C PRO A 168 -9.43 -9.55 6.84
N THR A 169 -9.77 -10.23 5.74
CA THR A 169 -8.79 -10.96 4.93
C THR A 169 -8.53 -10.19 3.63
N PRO A 170 -7.29 -9.75 3.36
CA PRO A 170 -6.95 -9.12 2.08
C PRO A 170 -7.30 -10.04 0.91
N LEU A 171 -7.96 -9.52 -0.11
CA LEU A 171 -8.29 -10.27 -1.31
C LEU A 171 -7.04 -10.43 -2.18
N SER A 172 -6.82 -11.64 -2.65
CA SER A 172 -5.78 -12.01 -3.61
C SER A 172 -6.40 -12.89 -4.69
N PRO A 173 -5.84 -12.94 -5.90
CA PRO A 173 -6.31 -13.87 -6.93
C PRO A 173 -6.44 -15.31 -6.37
N ASP A 174 -5.45 -15.70 -5.59
CA ASP A 174 -5.31 -16.96 -4.88
C ASP A 174 -6.56 -17.32 -4.06
N ASN A 175 -6.93 -16.45 -3.10
CA ASN A 175 -8.08 -16.72 -2.24
C ASN A 175 -9.43 -16.47 -2.92
N LEU A 176 -9.46 -15.64 -3.97
CA LEU A 176 -10.66 -15.44 -4.79
C LEU A 176 -10.97 -16.67 -5.62
N ILE A 177 -9.95 -17.33 -6.19
CA ILE A 177 -10.13 -18.54 -6.99
C ILE A 177 -10.67 -19.67 -6.13
N GLU A 178 -10.05 -19.90 -4.97
CA GLU A 178 -10.50 -20.91 -4.02
C GLU A 178 -11.93 -20.63 -3.56
N HIS A 179 -12.25 -19.37 -3.22
CA HIS A 179 -13.57 -18.99 -2.75
C HIS A 179 -14.70 -19.12 -3.78
N TYR A 180 -14.47 -18.67 -5.02
CA TYR A 180 -15.53 -18.63 -6.04
C TYR A 180 -15.63 -19.90 -6.88
N PHE A 181 -14.55 -20.68 -7.00
CA PHE A 181 -14.50 -21.83 -7.89
C PHE A 181 -14.16 -23.14 -7.19
N ASP A 182 -13.80 -23.14 -5.90
CA ASP A 182 -13.36 -24.33 -5.16
C ASP A 182 -12.18 -25.04 -5.85
N ILE A 183 -11.24 -24.24 -6.39
CA ILE A 183 -10.06 -24.71 -7.12
C ILE A 183 -8.80 -24.25 -6.36
N HIS A 184 -7.88 -25.17 -6.09
CA HIS A 184 -6.55 -24.80 -5.62
C HIS A 184 -5.66 -24.35 -6.78
N ILE A 185 -4.82 -23.34 -6.54
CA ILE A 185 -3.91 -22.79 -7.57
C ILE A 185 -3.02 -23.87 -8.19
N ALA A 186 -2.58 -24.85 -7.39
CA ALA A 186 -1.73 -25.96 -7.83
C ALA A 186 -2.37 -26.77 -8.97
N ASP A 187 -3.71 -26.82 -9.01
CA ASP A 187 -4.49 -27.56 -10.00
C ASP A 187 -4.70 -26.76 -11.29
N LEU A 188 -4.37 -25.46 -11.29
CA LEU A 188 -4.41 -24.65 -12.51
C LEU A 188 -3.30 -25.06 -13.49
N PRO A 189 -3.57 -25.00 -14.80
CA PRO A 189 -2.55 -25.23 -15.81
C PRO A 189 -1.50 -24.11 -15.78
N ALA A 190 -0.23 -24.47 -15.88
CA ALA A 190 0.83 -23.49 -16.07
C ALA A 190 0.76 -22.91 -17.49
N ILE A 191 0.39 -21.63 -17.62
CA ILE A 191 0.39 -20.94 -18.91
C ILE A 191 1.82 -20.57 -19.29
N GLN A 192 2.26 -20.91 -20.51
CA GLN A 192 3.61 -20.66 -21.02
C GLN A 192 3.57 -20.02 -22.42
N PHE A 193 4.42 -19.03 -22.64
CA PHE A 193 4.56 -18.35 -23.94
C PHE A 193 5.90 -18.65 -24.63
N THR A 194 6.89 -19.16 -23.89
CA THR A 194 8.21 -19.50 -24.43
C THR A 194 8.28 -20.95 -24.91
N LYS A 195 9.04 -21.17 -26.00
CA LYS A 195 9.41 -22.49 -26.49
C LYS A 195 10.73 -22.98 -25.89
N ASP A 196 11.54 -22.09 -25.33
CA ASP A 196 12.86 -22.40 -24.76
C ASP A 196 12.70 -23.15 -23.42
N PRO A 197 13.15 -24.41 -23.31
CA PRO A 197 13.05 -25.20 -22.09
C PRO A 197 13.74 -24.56 -20.88
N VAL A 198 14.78 -23.74 -21.08
CA VAL A 198 15.56 -23.11 -20.01
C VAL A 198 14.80 -21.95 -19.36
N GLN A 199 13.87 -21.34 -20.12
CA GLN A 199 13.07 -20.20 -19.68
C GLN A 199 11.64 -20.62 -19.28
N ARG A 200 11.34 -21.92 -19.36
CA ARG A 200 10.05 -22.45 -18.89
C ARG A 200 9.98 -22.40 -17.38
N SER A 201 8.81 -22.03 -16.89
CA SER A 201 8.49 -22.01 -15.46
C SER A 201 7.23 -22.81 -15.20
N GLU A 202 7.20 -23.62 -14.14
CA GLU A 202 5.97 -24.30 -13.70
C GLU A 202 5.15 -23.42 -12.72
N GLU A 203 5.58 -22.17 -12.51
CA GLU A 203 4.92 -21.21 -11.63
C GLU A 203 3.51 -20.89 -12.14
N ARG A 204 2.53 -21.09 -11.26
CA ARG A 204 1.12 -20.72 -11.50
C ARG A 204 0.91 -19.34 -10.90
N THR A 205 0.64 -18.38 -11.78
CA THR A 205 0.51 -16.97 -11.40
C THR A 205 -0.80 -16.43 -11.96
N PRO A 206 -1.96 -16.85 -11.41
CA PRO A 206 -3.27 -16.50 -11.97
C PRO A 206 -3.48 -14.99 -12.15
N GLY A 207 -2.93 -14.16 -11.25
CA GLY A 207 -2.95 -12.70 -11.43
C GLY A 207 -2.15 -12.20 -12.63
N ARG A 208 -0.97 -12.77 -12.90
CA ARG A 208 -0.15 -12.44 -14.09
C ARG A 208 -0.76 -13.02 -15.36
N ASP A 209 -1.33 -14.21 -15.27
CA ASP A 209 -2.06 -14.86 -16.35
C ASP A 209 -3.27 -14.02 -16.77
N PHE A 210 -4.08 -13.59 -15.79
CA PHE A 210 -5.23 -12.72 -16.00
C PHE A 210 -4.85 -11.38 -16.62
N THR A 211 -3.85 -10.68 -16.08
CA THR A 211 -3.43 -9.38 -16.64
C THR A 211 -2.83 -9.51 -18.04
N THR A 212 -2.09 -10.60 -18.31
CA THR A 212 -1.59 -10.89 -19.66
C THR A 212 -2.73 -11.19 -20.64
N TRP A 213 -3.73 -11.96 -20.20
CA TRP A 213 -4.94 -12.23 -20.98
C TRP A 213 -5.76 -10.94 -21.21
N LEU A 214 -5.92 -10.09 -20.19
CA LEU A 214 -6.66 -8.84 -20.29
C LEU A 214 -6.03 -7.93 -21.34
N TRP A 215 -4.70 -7.81 -21.33
CA TRP A 215 -3.99 -7.08 -22.38
C TRP A 215 -4.19 -7.69 -23.79
N PHE A 216 -4.14 -9.02 -23.93
CA PHE A 216 -4.48 -9.69 -25.19
C PHE A 216 -5.92 -9.39 -25.63
N TYR A 217 -6.87 -9.45 -24.70
CA TYR A 217 -8.29 -9.19 -24.96
C TYR A 217 -8.50 -7.76 -25.46
N ILE A 218 -7.91 -6.77 -24.78
CA ILE A 218 -8.00 -5.37 -25.18
C ILE A 218 -7.41 -5.19 -26.59
N THR A 219 -6.22 -5.71 -26.84
CA THR A 219 -5.53 -5.53 -28.13
C THR A 219 -6.12 -6.30 -29.30
N LYS A 220 -6.76 -7.46 -29.06
CA LYS A 220 -7.28 -8.33 -30.13
C LYS A 220 -8.79 -8.35 -30.25
N LYS A 221 -9.51 -8.02 -29.19
CA LYS A 221 -10.98 -8.03 -29.12
C LYS A 221 -11.57 -6.65 -28.88
N GLY A 222 -10.73 -5.61 -28.71
CA GLY A 222 -11.18 -4.22 -28.60
C GLY A 222 -11.58 -3.79 -27.19
N GLY A 223 -11.39 -4.66 -26.17
CA GLY A 223 -11.56 -4.29 -24.76
C GLY A 223 -12.99 -4.14 -24.26
N LEU A 224 -13.99 -4.28 -25.14
CA LEU A 224 -15.40 -4.16 -24.79
C LEU A 224 -15.96 -5.52 -24.37
N ILE A 225 -16.42 -5.62 -23.13
CA ILE A 225 -17.12 -6.80 -22.60
C ILE A 225 -18.56 -6.42 -22.20
N ASN A 226 -19.52 -7.27 -22.53
CA ASN A 226 -20.89 -7.13 -22.06
C ASN A 226 -21.18 -8.23 -21.03
N LEU A 227 -21.52 -7.81 -19.81
CA LEU A 227 -21.88 -8.70 -18.72
C LEU A 227 -23.41 -8.62 -18.52
N PRO A 228 -24.16 -9.72 -18.67
CA PRO A 228 -25.63 -9.70 -18.69
C PRO A 228 -26.28 -8.96 -17.52
N GLU A 229 -25.67 -9.02 -16.34
CA GLU A 229 -26.21 -8.43 -15.10
C GLU A 229 -25.62 -7.05 -14.76
N LEU A 230 -24.48 -6.69 -15.36
CA LEU A 230 -23.70 -5.51 -15.00
C LEU A 230 -23.58 -4.48 -16.13
N GLY A 231 -23.95 -4.85 -17.36
CA GLY A 231 -23.91 -4.00 -18.54
C GLY A 231 -22.59 -4.07 -19.31
N GLU A 232 -22.35 -3.05 -20.12
CA GLU A 232 -21.19 -2.94 -21.00
C GLU A 232 -20.03 -2.22 -20.31
N PHE A 233 -18.86 -2.83 -20.36
CA PHE A 233 -17.61 -2.28 -19.82
C PHE A 233 -16.57 -2.17 -20.92
N MET A 234 -15.82 -1.07 -20.91
CA MET A 234 -14.66 -0.86 -21.76
C MET A 234 -13.39 -0.91 -20.92
N PHE A 235 -12.44 -1.73 -21.32
CA PHE A 235 -11.11 -1.76 -20.74
C PHE A 235 -10.10 -1.12 -21.68
N GLU A 236 -9.32 -0.20 -21.12
CA GLU A 236 -8.15 0.39 -21.77
C GLU A 236 -6.93 0.17 -20.88
N VAL A 237 -5.76 0.07 -21.50
CA VAL A 237 -4.49 -0.03 -20.80
C VAL A 237 -3.63 1.15 -21.22
N ASP A 238 -3.29 1.98 -20.23
CA ASP A 238 -2.35 3.07 -20.37
C ASP A 238 -1.16 2.87 -19.42
N GLY A 239 -0.09 3.63 -19.63
CA GLY A 239 1.05 3.68 -18.73
C GLY A 239 2.07 2.55 -18.92
N PRO A 240 3.06 2.45 -18.01
CA PRO A 240 4.16 1.52 -18.14
C PRO A 240 3.72 0.08 -17.92
N LEU A 241 4.17 -0.83 -18.79
CA LEU A 241 3.97 -2.26 -18.63
C LEU A 241 5.17 -2.89 -17.95
N THR A 242 4.96 -3.55 -16.81
CA THR A 242 6.00 -4.33 -16.15
C THR A 242 5.74 -5.81 -16.36
N PHE A 243 6.67 -6.50 -16.98
CA PHE A 243 6.64 -7.94 -17.19
C PHE A 243 7.60 -8.62 -16.22
N ALA A 244 7.18 -9.74 -15.62
CA ALA A 244 7.98 -10.54 -14.71
C ALA A 244 7.95 -12.02 -15.09
N GLY A 245 9.07 -12.72 -14.88
CA GLY A 245 9.17 -14.16 -15.09
C GLY A 245 10.37 -14.74 -14.35
N GLU A 246 10.33 -16.05 -14.13
CA GLU A 246 11.40 -16.82 -13.52
C GLU A 246 12.32 -17.41 -14.60
N GLY A 247 13.63 -17.42 -14.36
CA GLY A 247 14.62 -18.00 -15.29
C GLY A 247 16.02 -17.38 -15.16
N PRO A 248 17.05 -17.97 -15.80
CA PRO A 248 18.39 -17.42 -15.81
C PRO A 248 18.45 -16.16 -16.67
N GLY A 249 18.36 -14.98 -16.05
CA GLY A 249 18.41 -13.70 -16.74
C GLY A 249 17.72 -12.56 -16.00
N SER A 250 17.37 -11.50 -16.74
CA SER A 250 16.58 -10.41 -16.18
C SER A 250 15.19 -10.92 -15.79
N MET A 251 14.84 -10.83 -14.51
CA MET A 251 13.53 -11.27 -13.99
C MET A 251 12.40 -10.28 -14.32
N GLU A 252 12.71 -9.01 -14.58
CA GLU A 252 11.73 -7.98 -14.89
C GLU A 252 12.10 -7.17 -16.14
N THR A 253 11.13 -6.92 -17.02
CA THR A 253 11.25 -5.99 -18.15
C THR A 253 10.19 -4.89 -17.99
N VAL A 254 10.59 -3.63 -18.15
CA VAL A 254 9.64 -2.50 -18.08
C VAL A 254 9.61 -1.77 -19.42
N ALA A 255 8.44 -1.73 -20.05
CA ALA A 255 8.19 -0.92 -21.24
C ALA A 255 7.54 0.41 -20.81
N ARG A 256 8.13 1.55 -21.18
CA ARG A 256 7.70 2.89 -20.76
C ARG A 256 7.70 3.85 -21.94
N LYS A 257 6.83 4.87 -21.88
CA LYS A 257 6.68 5.96 -22.88
C LYS A 257 6.17 5.47 -24.25
N GLY A 258 5.49 6.34 -25.00
CA GLY A 258 4.89 5.98 -26.30
C GLY A 258 3.65 5.10 -26.13
N ALA A 259 3.51 4.04 -26.94
CA ALA A 259 2.45 3.04 -26.83
C ALA A 259 3.04 1.68 -26.39
N PRO A 260 3.29 1.46 -25.07
CA PRO A 260 3.90 0.23 -24.55
C PRO A 260 3.18 -1.06 -24.97
N THR A 261 1.86 -1.00 -25.14
CA THR A 261 1.01 -2.12 -25.58
C THR A 261 1.32 -2.60 -27.01
N LEU A 262 2.05 -1.82 -27.81
CA LEU A 262 2.43 -2.17 -29.18
C LEU A 262 3.94 -2.37 -29.34
N SER A 263 4.70 -2.25 -28.24
CA SER A 263 6.15 -2.17 -28.32
C SER A 263 6.81 -3.52 -28.62
N PRO A 264 7.93 -3.55 -29.36
CA PRO A 264 8.73 -4.76 -29.54
C PRO A 264 9.21 -5.37 -28.21
N GLU A 265 9.51 -4.54 -27.21
CA GLU A 265 9.96 -4.95 -25.89
C GLU A 265 8.89 -5.77 -25.16
N ALA A 266 7.61 -5.37 -25.26
CA ALA A 266 6.49 -6.12 -24.70
C ALA A 266 6.34 -7.51 -25.35
N LYS A 267 6.50 -7.59 -26.68
CA LYS A 267 6.47 -8.87 -27.42
C LYS A 267 7.64 -9.76 -27.04
N THR A 268 8.85 -9.21 -26.99
CA THR A 268 10.04 -9.95 -26.59
C THR A 268 9.92 -10.47 -25.16
N ALA A 269 9.37 -9.67 -24.23
CA ALA A 269 9.13 -10.11 -22.86
C ALA A 269 8.27 -11.38 -22.79
N LEU A 270 7.17 -11.43 -23.54
CA LEU A 270 6.34 -12.65 -23.62
C LEU A 270 7.11 -13.84 -24.24
N LEU A 271 7.85 -13.60 -25.33
CA LEU A 271 8.61 -14.65 -26.01
C LEU A 271 9.68 -15.29 -25.13
N VAL A 272 10.25 -14.53 -24.18
CA VAL A 272 11.21 -15.03 -23.19
C VAL A 272 10.55 -15.56 -21.91
N GLY A 273 9.25 -15.82 -21.93
CA GLY A 273 8.51 -16.48 -20.85
C GLY A 273 8.01 -15.54 -19.74
N LYS A 274 8.23 -14.23 -19.83
CA LYS A 274 7.69 -13.28 -18.85
C LYS A 274 6.21 -13.05 -19.09
N LYS A 275 5.50 -12.72 -18.02
CA LYS A 275 4.08 -12.37 -18.03
C LYS A 275 3.89 -10.97 -17.47
N LEU A 276 2.77 -10.35 -17.82
CA LEU A 276 2.45 -9.02 -17.33
C LEU A 276 2.20 -9.07 -15.81
N LYS A 277 2.82 -8.15 -15.07
CA LYS A 277 2.74 -8.05 -13.60
C LYS A 277 1.99 -6.81 -13.16
N THR A 278 2.24 -5.67 -13.83
CA THR A 278 1.54 -4.41 -13.55
C THR A 278 1.11 -3.73 -14.84
N LEU A 279 -0.11 -3.21 -14.82
CA LEU A 279 -0.65 -2.25 -15.77
C LEU A 279 -0.52 -0.85 -15.13
N GLY A 280 -0.28 0.19 -15.94
CA GLY A 280 -0.10 1.56 -15.48
C GLY A 280 -1.40 2.29 -15.22
#